data_AF-A0A3B8I3S2-F1
#
_entry.id   AF-A0A3B8I3S2-F1
#
_cell.length_a   1.000
_cell.length_b   1.000
_cell.length_c   1.000
_cell.angle_alpha   90.00
_cell.angle_beta   90.00
_cell.angle_gamma   90.00
#
_symmetry.space_group_name_H-M   'P 1'
#
loop_
_entity.id
_entity.type
_entity.pdbx_description
1 polymer ?
#
loop_
_entity_poly.entity_id
_entity_poly.type
_entity_poly.pdbx_seq_one_letter_code
_entity_poly.pdbx_strand_id
1 'polypeptide(L)'
;AWPNSGEIDILEHVGYEAGVVHGSAHTKLNNFQFGTQYTGTTPVPDATSAFHTYAIEWRADRIDYFVDDVHYFTAFRNANGWENYPFNHDFYFILNLAFGGDWGGLQGIDNNIFNRPEGVKLEVDYVRVYKRDYIALPGTVEAEDFTAMNGIQLEATTDTGGGENVGWTDAGDWMDYTVNVPTAGDYKVKYRVAGNGGAANLLLGGQTVDQVSMPSTSGWQDWTTVESTVTLPAGTATLRFLATTAGFNLNCLEVEEINTTPFYQKIEAESYSQMSGVQLENCSDAGGGQNVGWVDAGDWMIYPVDLPFAGDYTVSYRVASQNGGGHFRLDANAGSVILDEVYPPNTGGWQNWQTVTHTVNLPAGPQNLGIYAYAGGFNLNYIEISNGASQRNFAPQAELDLPSRTVSVFPNPSA
;
A
#
# COMPACT_ATOMS: atom_id res chain seq x y z
N ALA A 1 12.36 17.06 -25.73
CA ALA A 1 10.92 16.85 -25.49
C ALA A 1 10.75 15.40 -25.01
N TRP A 2 9.90 15.17 -24.01
CA TRP A 2 9.68 13.82 -23.47
C TRP A 2 8.95 12.92 -24.49
N PRO A 3 9.18 11.60 -24.51
CA PRO A 3 8.43 10.70 -25.38
C PRO A 3 6.92 10.82 -25.14
N ASN A 4 6.14 10.89 -26.24
CA ASN A 4 4.68 10.95 -26.16
C ASN A 4 4.07 9.67 -25.56
N SER A 5 4.80 8.56 -25.61
CA SER A 5 4.44 7.32 -24.91
C SER A 5 4.55 7.43 -23.39
N GLY A 6 5.24 8.43 -22.86
CA GLY A 6 5.64 8.48 -21.46
C GLY A 6 6.87 7.61 -21.15
N GLU A 7 7.33 7.69 -19.92
CA GLU A 7 8.45 6.94 -19.35
C GLU A 7 8.14 6.61 -17.89
N ILE A 8 8.49 5.39 -17.46
CA ILE A 8 8.30 4.92 -16.09
C ILE A 8 9.66 4.45 -15.57
N ASP A 9 10.19 5.19 -14.61
CA ASP A 9 11.45 4.92 -13.96
C ASP A 9 11.20 4.14 -12.68
N ILE A 10 11.34 2.81 -12.77
CA ILE A 10 11.17 1.90 -11.63
C ILE A 10 12.27 2.12 -10.59
N LEU A 11 13.48 2.46 -11.05
CA LEU A 11 14.67 2.74 -10.25
C LEU A 11 15.48 3.85 -10.94
N GLU A 12 15.66 4.94 -10.23
CA GLU A 12 16.65 5.97 -10.50
C GLU A 12 17.57 6.14 -9.28
N HIS A 13 18.88 6.16 -9.51
CA HIS A 13 19.89 6.39 -8.47
C HIS A 13 21.02 7.26 -9.03
N VAL A 14 21.49 8.22 -8.25
CA VAL A 14 22.57 9.13 -8.67
C VAL A 14 23.74 9.11 -7.68
N GLY A 15 24.97 9.03 -8.21
CA GLY A 15 26.16 8.79 -7.40
C GLY A 15 26.47 9.88 -6.35
N TYR A 16 26.10 11.14 -6.59
CA TYR A 16 26.31 12.21 -5.61
C TYR A 16 25.27 12.22 -4.48
N GLU A 17 24.17 11.47 -4.64
CA GLU A 17 23.12 11.26 -3.63
C GLU A 17 23.04 9.77 -3.30
N ALA A 18 24.19 9.20 -2.93
CA ALA A 18 24.31 7.80 -2.57
C ALA A 18 23.32 7.45 -1.44
N GLY A 19 22.64 6.32 -1.59
CA GLY A 19 21.68 5.84 -0.59
C GLY A 19 20.26 6.41 -0.72
N VAL A 20 19.93 7.17 -1.77
CA VAL A 20 18.57 7.64 -2.05
C VAL A 20 18.12 7.13 -3.41
N VAL A 21 17.04 6.37 -3.43
CA VAL A 21 16.42 5.83 -4.65
C VAL A 21 15.21 6.68 -5.03
N HIS A 22 15.05 6.91 -6.32
CA HIS A 22 13.96 7.66 -6.93
C HIS A 22 13.11 6.70 -7.78
N GLY A 23 11.81 6.94 -7.82
CA GLY A 23 10.92 6.33 -8.81
C GLY A 23 10.04 7.41 -9.43
N SER A 24 9.93 7.41 -10.75
CA SER A 24 9.32 8.50 -11.51
C SER A 24 8.36 8.00 -12.58
N ALA A 25 7.23 8.70 -12.77
CA ALA A 25 6.40 8.58 -13.96
C ALA A 25 6.40 9.91 -14.70
N HIS A 26 6.96 9.88 -15.91
CA HIS A 26 7.10 11.07 -16.73
C HIS A 26 6.14 11.06 -17.92
N THR A 27 5.49 12.19 -18.13
CA THR A 27 4.57 12.41 -19.25
C THR A 27 4.90 13.68 -19.99
N LYS A 28 4.18 13.94 -21.08
CA LYS A 28 4.33 15.18 -21.85
C LYS A 28 4.12 16.43 -21.00
N LEU A 29 3.18 16.40 -20.05
CA LEU A 29 2.87 17.54 -19.16
C LEU A 29 3.53 17.45 -17.77
N ASN A 30 3.87 16.23 -17.32
CA ASN A 30 4.39 15.98 -15.98
C ASN A 30 5.82 15.45 -16.08
N ASN A 31 6.80 16.36 -16.11
CA ASN A 31 8.22 16.02 -16.22
C ASN A 31 9.11 17.09 -15.58
N PHE A 32 10.38 16.76 -15.40
CA PHE A 32 11.35 17.61 -14.69
C PHE A 32 11.59 18.97 -15.36
N GLN A 33 11.36 19.10 -16.68
CA GLN A 33 11.56 20.39 -17.37
C GLN A 33 10.57 21.46 -16.92
N PHE A 34 9.42 21.03 -16.37
CA PHE A 34 8.37 21.90 -15.87
C PHE A 34 8.23 21.83 -14.34
N GLY A 35 8.99 20.96 -13.66
CA GLY A 35 8.89 20.75 -12.21
C GLY A 35 7.57 20.10 -11.78
N THR A 36 6.90 19.38 -12.68
CA THR A 36 5.57 18.76 -12.50
C THR A 36 5.62 17.24 -12.50
N GLN A 37 6.80 16.64 -12.43
CA GLN A 37 6.98 15.19 -12.46
C GLN A 37 6.31 14.49 -11.28
N TYR A 38 5.84 13.26 -11.52
CA TYR A 38 5.43 12.35 -10.46
C TYR A 38 6.67 11.59 -10.00
N THR A 39 7.35 12.08 -8.97
CA THR A 39 8.55 11.44 -8.41
C THR A 39 8.43 11.31 -6.90
N GLY A 40 8.76 10.13 -6.38
CA GLY A 40 8.97 9.90 -4.95
C GLY A 40 10.36 9.35 -4.69
N THR A 41 10.81 9.48 -3.45
CA THR A 41 12.14 9.00 -3.03
C THR A 41 12.06 8.19 -1.75
N THR A 42 13.02 7.29 -1.56
CA THR A 42 13.16 6.50 -0.34
C THR A 42 14.64 6.24 -0.01
N PRO A 43 15.05 6.26 1.27
CA PRO A 43 16.41 5.92 1.65
C PRO A 43 16.66 4.41 1.51
N VAL A 44 17.73 4.06 0.80
CA VAL A 44 18.26 2.71 0.63
C VAL A 44 19.77 2.79 0.81
N PRO A 45 20.28 2.89 2.06
CA PRO A 45 21.67 3.27 2.35
C PRO A 45 22.73 2.39 1.67
N ASP A 46 22.40 1.14 1.42
CA ASP A 46 23.25 0.11 0.81
C ASP A 46 22.91 -0.19 -0.65
N ALA A 47 22.18 0.68 -1.36
CA ALA A 47 21.76 0.52 -2.76
C ALA A 47 22.90 0.25 -3.77
N THR A 48 24.15 0.55 -3.41
CA THR A 48 25.34 0.32 -4.24
C THR A 48 26.20 -0.86 -3.79
N SER A 49 25.79 -1.54 -2.71
CA SER A 49 26.56 -2.60 -2.03
C SER A 49 25.77 -3.87 -1.74
N ALA A 50 24.44 -3.85 -1.88
CA ALA A 50 23.55 -4.99 -1.69
C ALA A 50 22.54 -5.09 -2.85
N PHE A 51 22.01 -6.29 -3.07
CA PHE A 51 20.88 -6.48 -3.97
C PHE A 51 19.59 -6.06 -3.28
N HIS A 52 18.76 -5.29 -4.00
CA HIS A 52 17.42 -4.90 -3.59
C HIS A 52 16.42 -5.26 -4.67
N THR A 53 15.16 -5.45 -4.28
CA THR A 53 14.05 -5.64 -5.22
C THR A 53 13.34 -4.32 -5.44
N TYR A 54 13.44 -3.80 -6.67
CA TYR A 54 12.69 -2.62 -7.11
C TYR A 54 11.48 -3.07 -7.91
N ALA A 55 10.30 -2.57 -7.56
CA ALA A 55 9.07 -3.01 -8.20
C ALA A 55 8.08 -1.86 -8.39
N ILE A 56 7.24 -2.02 -9.41
CA ILE A 56 6.02 -1.23 -9.57
C ILE A 56 4.80 -2.15 -9.64
N GLU A 57 3.68 -1.62 -9.17
CA GLU A 57 2.34 -2.12 -9.50
C GLU A 57 1.69 -1.14 -10.50
N TRP A 58 1.58 -1.54 -11.75
CA TRP A 58 0.98 -0.71 -12.80
C TRP A 58 -0.51 -1.02 -12.94
N ARG A 59 -1.35 0.00 -12.73
CA ARG A 59 -2.81 -0.04 -12.81
C ARG A 59 -3.32 1.01 -13.81
N ALA A 60 -4.59 0.92 -14.19
CA ALA A 60 -5.20 1.86 -15.14
C ALA A 60 -5.31 3.30 -14.58
N ASP A 61 -5.38 3.44 -13.26
CA ASP A 61 -5.60 4.67 -12.53
C ASP A 61 -4.36 5.19 -11.79
N ARG A 62 -3.33 4.35 -11.58
CA ARG A 62 -2.10 4.71 -10.84
C ARG A 62 -0.93 3.75 -11.07
N ILE A 63 0.26 4.17 -10.66
CA ILE A 63 1.45 3.31 -10.54
C ILE A 63 1.97 3.42 -9.11
N ASP A 64 2.03 2.30 -8.39
CA ASP A 64 2.57 2.22 -7.03
C ASP A 64 4.03 1.71 -7.09
N TYR A 65 4.94 2.29 -6.29
CA TYR A 65 6.39 2.03 -6.32
C TYR A 65 6.89 1.45 -5.00
N PHE A 66 7.82 0.49 -5.10
CA PHE A 66 8.29 -0.32 -3.97
C PHE A 66 9.81 -0.54 -4.02
N VAL A 67 10.43 -0.58 -2.84
CA VAL A 67 11.76 -1.15 -2.62
C VAL A 67 11.66 -2.20 -1.53
N ASP A 68 12.16 -3.41 -1.79
CA ASP A 68 12.13 -4.55 -0.87
C ASP A 68 10.73 -4.78 -0.28
N ASP A 69 9.74 -4.78 -1.18
CA ASP A 69 8.31 -4.94 -0.89
C ASP A 69 7.69 -3.82 -0.02
N VAL A 70 8.42 -2.76 0.29
CA VAL A 70 7.91 -1.58 1.01
C VAL A 70 7.44 -0.52 0.00
N HIS A 71 6.15 -0.19 0.02
CA HIS A 71 5.60 0.93 -0.73
C HIS A 71 6.18 2.26 -0.25
N TYR A 72 6.60 3.12 -1.17
CA TYR A 72 7.11 4.46 -0.82
C TYR A 72 6.51 5.60 -1.64
N PHE A 73 5.86 5.31 -2.76
CA PHE A 73 5.39 6.34 -3.69
C PHE A 73 4.27 5.84 -4.60
N THR A 74 3.30 6.71 -4.92
CA THR A 74 2.25 6.45 -5.91
C THR A 74 2.12 7.60 -6.90
N ALA A 75 2.15 7.29 -8.20
CA ALA A 75 1.83 8.20 -9.29
C ALA A 75 0.38 8.00 -9.74
N PHE A 76 -0.53 8.86 -9.28
CA PHE A 76 -1.96 8.83 -9.65
C PHE A 76 -2.24 9.45 -11.02
N ARG A 77 -3.20 8.89 -11.75
CA ARG A 77 -3.82 9.50 -12.92
C ARG A 77 -4.71 10.67 -12.46
N ASN A 78 -4.11 11.85 -12.35
CA ASN A 78 -4.78 13.05 -11.84
C ASN A 78 -5.60 13.81 -12.90
N ALA A 79 -5.52 13.42 -14.18
CA ALA A 79 -6.28 14.03 -15.27
C ALA A 79 -6.44 13.09 -16.47
N ASN A 80 -7.44 13.38 -17.31
CA ASN A 80 -7.70 12.68 -18.57
C ASN A 80 -6.72 13.11 -19.68
N GLY A 81 -6.66 12.31 -20.75
CA GLY A 81 -5.81 12.57 -21.92
C GLY A 81 -4.44 11.88 -21.84
N TRP A 82 -3.93 11.50 -23.01
CA TRP A 82 -2.65 10.80 -23.14
C TRP A 82 -1.47 11.68 -22.70
N GLU A 83 -1.63 13.01 -22.74
CA GLU A 83 -0.59 13.94 -22.29
C GLU A 83 -0.35 13.88 -20.77
N ASN A 84 -1.35 13.45 -20.01
CA ASN A 84 -1.31 13.33 -18.55
C ASN A 84 -1.01 11.91 -18.08
N TYR A 85 -1.45 10.89 -18.82
CA TYR A 85 -1.29 9.49 -18.43
C TYR A 85 -1.28 8.57 -19.67
N PRO A 86 -0.16 8.47 -20.39
CA PRO A 86 -0.05 7.64 -21.60
C PRO A 86 0.23 6.16 -21.29
N PHE A 87 0.18 5.71 -20.04
CA PHE A 87 0.60 4.37 -19.63
C PHE A 87 -0.48 3.30 -19.87
N ASN A 88 -0.94 3.14 -21.10
CA ASN A 88 -1.97 2.19 -21.50
C ASN A 88 -1.68 1.50 -22.84
N HIS A 89 -0.40 1.35 -23.19
CA HIS A 89 0.08 0.64 -24.38
C HIS A 89 1.36 -0.14 -24.05
N ASP A 90 1.89 -0.90 -25.01
CA ASP A 90 3.07 -1.73 -24.79
C ASP A 90 4.34 -0.87 -24.52
N PHE A 91 5.07 -1.20 -23.45
CA PHE A 91 6.37 -0.61 -23.09
C PHE A 91 7.52 -1.60 -23.29
N TYR A 92 8.74 -1.06 -23.38
CA TYR A 92 9.99 -1.83 -23.33
C TYR A 92 10.73 -1.55 -22.03
N PHE A 93 11.49 -2.52 -21.53
CA PHE A 93 12.38 -2.33 -20.39
C PHE A 93 13.75 -1.79 -20.84
N ILE A 94 14.23 -0.78 -20.13
CA ILE A 94 15.57 -0.22 -20.30
C ILE A 94 16.32 -0.40 -18.98
N LEU A 95 17.52 -0.96 -19.06
CA LEU A 95 18.46 -1.04 -17.95
C LEU A 95 19.72 -0.30 -18.35
N ASN A 96 20.11 0.67 -17.54
CA ASN A 96 21.06 1.70 -17.93
C ASN A 96 22.00 2.02 -16.77
N LEU A 97 23.29 2.10 -17.07
CA LEU A 97 24.30 2.73 -16.23
C LEU A 97 24.86 3.95 -16.98
N ALA A 98 24.49 5.15 -16.54
CA ALA A 98 24.85 6.42 -17.19
C ALA A 98 25.94 7.18 -16.42
N PHE A 99 26.73 7.98 -17.14
CA PHE A 99 27.74 8.87 -16.56
C PHE A 99 27.53 10.29 -17.09
N GLY A 100 27.50 11.27 -16.18
CA GLY A 100 27.31 12.67 -16.56
C GLY A 100 25.84 13.03 -16.80
N GLY A 101 25.59 13.82 -17.84
CA GLY A 101 24.29 14.47 -18.07
C GLY A 101 24.01 15.60 -17.07
N ASP A 102 22.88 16.27 -17.27
CA ASP A 102 22.49 17.42 -16.43
C ASP A 102 22.25 17.03 -14.96
N TRP A 103 21.81 15.79 -14.72
CA TRP A 103 21.58 15.27 -13.38
C TRP A 103 22.81 14.52 -12.84
N GLY A 104 23.21 13.39 -13.44
CA GLY A 104 24.32 12.58 -12.94
C GLY A 104 25.69 13.29 -12.91
N GLY A 105 25.87 14.33 -13.73
CA GLY A 105 27.07 15.15 -13.78
C GLY A 105 27.03 16.41 -12.92
N LEU A 106 25.95 16.66 -12.17
CA LEU A 106 25.73 17.91 -11.44
C LEU A 106 26.88 18.27 -10.48
N GLN A 107 27.46 17.27 -9.81
CA GLN A 107 28.62 17.45 -8.92
C GLN A 107 29.96 17.04 -9.55
N GLY A 108 29.99 16.88 -10.88
CA GLY A 108 31.14 16.34 -11.60
C GLY A 108 31.25 14.82 -11.54
N ILE A 109 32.19 14.28 -12.33
CA ILE A 109 32.48 12.84 -12.40
C ILE A 109 33.87 12.60 -11.79
N ASP A 110 33.94 11.69 -10.81
CA ASP A 110 35.23 11.19 -10.34
C ASP A 110 35.82 10.19 -11.34
N ASN A 111 36.78 10.65 -12.14
CA ASN A 111 37.43 9.84 -13.17
C ASN A 111 38.19 8.62 -12.61
N ASN A 112 38.45 8.55 -11.30
CA ASN A 112 39.05 7.37 -10.69
C ASN A 112 38.13 6.14 -10.79
N ILE A 113 36.82 6.33 -10.97
CA ILE A 113 35.85 5.23 -11.12
C ILE A 113 36.19 4.33 -12.32
N PHE A 114 36.78 4.89 -13.38
CA PHE A 114 37.15 4.15 -14.60
C PHE A 114 38.47 3.39 -14.47
N ASN A 115 39.23 3.62 -13.39
CA ASN A 115 40.50 2.93 -13.13
C ASN A 115 40.32 1.68 -12.24
N ARG A 116 39.09 1.36 -11.83
CA ARG A 116 38.80 0.20 -10.99
C ARG A 116 39.10 -1.10 -11.73
N PRO A 117 39.86 -2.06 -11.14
CA PRO A 117 40.17 -3.34 -11.79
C PRO A 117 38.92 -4.14 -12.19
N GLU A 118 37.86 -4.03 -11.40
CA GLU A 118 36.56 -4.65 -11.62
C GLU A 118 35.65 -3.86 -12.58
N GLY A 119 36.05 -2.65 -12.99
CA GLY A 119 35.24 -1.75 -13.80
C GLY A 119 34.05 -1.15 -13.05
N VAL A 120 33.18 -0.45 -13.76
CA VAL A 120 31.89 0.02 -13.25
C VAL A 120 30.80 -0.92 -13.72
N LYS A 121 29.95 -1.38 -12.81
CA LYS A 121 28.96 -2.42 -13.10
C LYS A 121 27.58 -1.99 -12.62
N LEU A 122 26.58 -2.41 -13.39
CA LEU A 122 25.21 -2.58 -12.95
C LEU A 122 24.96 -4.09 -12.90
N GLU A 123 24.79 -4.65 -11.71
CA GLU A 123 24.54 -6.07 -11.52
C GLU A 123 23.03 -6.28 -11.37
N VAL A 124 22.46 -7.17 -12.20
CA VAL A 124 21.02 -7.46 -12.23
C VAL A 124 20.85 -8.96 -12.12
N ASP A 125 20.16 -9.41 -11.08
CA ASP A 125 19.84 -10.83 -10.89
C ASP A 125 18.68 -11.25 -11.81
N TYR A 126 17.58 -10.50 -11.79
CA TYR A 126 16.42 -10.79 -12.64
C TYR A 126 15.62 -9.53 -13.03
N VAL A 127 14.85 -9.67 -14.11
CA VAL A 127 13.70 -8.82 -14.44
C VAL A 127 12.50 -9.73 -14.63
N ARG A 128 11.38 -9.41 -13.99
CA ARG A 128 10.14 -10.18 -14.12
C ARG A 128 8.96 -9.26 -14.38
N VAL A 129 8.09 -9.68 -15.28
CA VAL A 129 6.85 -8.98 -15.63
C VAL A 129 5.71 -9.96 -15.45
N TYR A 130 4.71 -9.55 -14.69
CA TYR A 130 3.51 -10.33 -14.46
C TYR A 130 2.32 -9.59 -15.04
N LYS A 131 1.48 -10.30 -15.79
CA LYS A 131 0.16 -9.80 -16.12
C LYS A 131 -0.80 -10.26 -15.02
N ARG A 132 -1.60 -9.34 -14.49
CA ARG A 132 -2.74 -9.72 -13.64
C ARG A 132 -3.78 -10.42 -14.52
N ASP A 133 -3.98 -11.70 -14.29
CA ASP A 133 -5.11 -12.47 -14.84
C ASP A 133 -6.28 -12.53 -13.84
N TYR A 134 -6.34 -11.54 -12.95
CA TYR A 134 -7.37 -11.39 -11.92
C TYR A 134 -7.63 -9.92 -11.62
N ILE A 135 -8.83 -9.63 -11.12
CA ILE A 135 -9.21 -8.33 -10.56
C ILE A 135 -8.74 -8.29 -9.11
N ALA A 136 -7.96 -7.29 -8.73
CA ALA A 136 -7.52 -7.15 -7.35
C ALA A 136 -8.60 -6.47 -6.52
N LEU A 137 -8.87 -7.03 -5.33
CA LEU A 137 -9.69 -6.41 -4.32
C LEU A 137 -8.76 -5.87 -3.21
N PRO A 138 -8.95 -4.65 -2.69
CA PRO A 138 -9.97 -3.70 -3.09
C PRO A 138 -9.75 -3.15 -4.51
N GLY A 139 -10.86 -2.88 -5.19
CA GLY A 139 -10.93 -2.49 -6.59
C GLY A 139 -12.33 -2.64 -7.17
N THR A 140 -12.48 -2.21 -8.42
CA THR A 140 -13.75 -2.32 -9.15
C THR A 140 -13.79 -3.61 -9.96
N VAL A 141 -14.88 -4.37 -9.80
CA VAL A 141 -15.28 -5.46 -10.67
C VAL A 141 -16.35 -4.91 -11.60
N GLU A 142 -15.98 -4.57 -12.82
CA GLU A 142 -16.95 -4.15 -13.84
C GLU A 142 -17.86 -5.33 -14.20
N ALA A 143 -19.17 -5.11 -14.27
CA ALA A 143 -20.13 -6.20 -14.43
C ALA A 143 -19.93 -6.93 -15.77
N GLU A 144 -19.52 -6.20 -16.80
CA GLU A 144 -19.23 -6.67 -18.15
C GLU A 144 -17.89 -7.42 -18.29
N ASP A 145 -16.96 -7.30 -17.33
CA ASP A 145 -15.62 -7.91 -17.40
C ASP A 145 -15.58 -9.32 -16.79
N PHE A 146 -16.60 -10.12 -17.08
CA PHE A 146 -16.71 -11.48 -16.56
C PHE A 146 -15.79 -12.46 -17.32
N THR A 147 -15.25 -13.43 -16.57
CA THR A 147 -14.50 -14.57 -17.12
C THR A 147 -15.42 -15.68 -17.64
N ALA A 148 -16.63 -15.79 -17.09
CA ALA A 148 -17.71 -16.65 -17.57
C ALA A 148 -19.07 -16.10 -17.11
N MET A 149 -20.15 -16.41 -17.84
CA MET A 149 -21.50 -16.01 -17.45
C MET A 149 -22.57 -17.00 -17.90
N ASN A 150 -23.78 -16.83 -17.37
CA ASN A 150 -24.98 -17.51 -17.84
C ASN A 150 -26.20 -16.58 -17.81
N GLY A 151 -26.96 -16.56 -18.92
CA GLY A 151 -28.30 -15.97 -19.01
C GLY A 151 -28.36 -14.45 -19.22
N ILE A 152 -27.30 -13.73 -18.87
CA ILE A 152 -27.27 -12.26 -18.95
C ILE A 152 -27.06 -11.70 -20.36
N GLN A 153 -27.34 -10.41 -20.51
CA GLN A 153 -26.98 -9.62 -21.70
C GLN A 153 -26.30 -8.31 -21.30
N LEU A 154 -25.53 -7.75 -22.23
CA LEU A 154 -24.90 -6.43 -22.09
C LEU A 154 -25.69 -5.37 -22.84
N GLU A 155 -25.74 -4.16 -22.29
CA GLU A 155 -26.22 -2.96 -22.96
C GLU A 155 -25.36 -1.75 -22.62
N ALA A 156 -25.43 -0.69 -23.43
CA ALA A 156 -24.74 0.56 -23.12
C ALA A 156 -25.34 1.21 -21.87
N THR A 157 -24.49 1.52 -20.89
CA THR A 157 -24.91 2.15 -19.65
C THR A 157 -25.06 3.67 -19.81
N THR A 158 -26.04 4.25 -19.13
CA THR A 158 -26.14 5.72 -18.98
C THR A 158 -25.55 6.20 -17.65
N ASP A 159 -24.90 5.32 -16.88
CA ASP A 159 -24.24 5.71 -15.63
C ASP A 159 -23.01 6.60 -15.88
N THR A 160 -22.50 7.17 -14.80
CA THR A 160 -21.27 7.96 -14.82
C THR A 160 -20.09 7.09 -15.22
N GLY A 161 -19.33 7.52 -16.23
CA GLY A 161 -18.20 6.76 -16.79
C GLY A 161 -18.50 6.15 -18.17
N GLY A 162 -19.78 5.91 -18.50
CA GLY A 162 -20.17 5.18 -19.70
C GLY A 162 -19.75 3.70 -19.63
N GLY A 163 -19.65 3.04 -20.79
CA GLY A 163 -19.32 1.60 -20.86
C GLY A 163 -20.54 0.74 -21.14
N GLU A 164 -20.51 -0.49 -20.64
CA GLU A 164 -21.64 -1.42 -20.71
C GLU A 164 -22.12 -1.76 -19.29
N ASN A 165 -23.36 -2.20 -19.15
CA ASN A 165 -23.85 -2.83 -17.93
C ASN A 165 -24.45 -4.20 -18.23
N VAL A 166 -24.57 -5.01 -17.19
CA VAL A 166 -25.33 -6.27 -17.25
C VAL A 166 -26.82 -5.98 -17.05
N GLY A 167 -27.66 -6.63 -17.85
CA GLY A 167 -29.11 -6.59 -17.74
C GLY A 167 -29.77 -7.91 -18.17
N TRP A 168 -31.10 -7.88 -18.31
CA TRP A 168 -31.93 -9.08 -18.58
C TRP A 168 -31.71 -10.21 -17.58
N THR A 169 -31.50 -9.86 -16.32
CA THR A 169 -31.22 -10.82 -15.26
C THR A 169 -32.48 -11.62 -14.89
N ASP A 170 -32.35 -12.94 -14.89
CA ASP A 170 -33.34 -13.89 -14.38
C ASP A 170 -32.80 -14.65 -13.15
N ALA A 171 -33.71 -15.25 -12.38
CA ALA A 171 -33.32 -16.10 -11.25
C ALA A 171 -32.48 -17.30 -11.73
N GLY A 172 -31.25 -17.41 -11.25
CA GLY A 172 -30.29 -18.45 -11.64
C GLY A 172 -29.17 -17.96 -12.57
N ASP A 173 -29.28 -16.77 -13.12
CA ASP A 173 -28.23 -16.16 -13.94
C ASP A 173 -27.02 -15.77 -13.09
N TRP A 174 -25.83 -15.79 -13.68
CA TRP A 174 -24.61 -15.49 -12.94
C TRP A 174 -23.47 -14.96 -13.82
N MET A 175 -22.52 -14.30 -13.15
CA MET A 175 -21.24 -13.86 -13.71
C MET A 175 -20.11 -14.28 -12.77
N ASP A 176 -19.05 -14.85 -13.34
CA ASP A 176 -17.83 -15.25 -12.65
C ASP A 176 -16.68 -14.32 -13.00
N TYR A 177 -15.94 -13.91 -11.98
CA TYR A 177 -14.73 -13.12 -12.08
C TYR A 177 -13.59 -13.86 -11.39
N THR A 178 -12.38 -13.77 -11.94
CA THR A 178 -11.19 -14.22 -11.19
C THR A 178 -10.71 -13.03 -10.38
N VAL A 179 -10.71 -13.15 -9.05
CA VAL A 179 -10.28 -12.08 -8.15
C VAL A 179 -9.13 -12.51 -7.26
N ASN A 180 -8.36 -11.56 -6.74
CA ASN A 180 -7.40 -11.79 -5.67
C ASN A 180 -7.68 -10.85 -4.52
N VAL A 181 -7.81 -11.43 -3.32
CA VAL A 181 -7.91 -10.72 -2.06
C VAL A 181 -6.55 -10.82 -1.37
N PRO A 182 -5.78 -9.73 -1.22
CA PRO A 182 -4.40 -9.81 -0.72
C PRO A 182 -4.36 -10.16 0.77
N THR A 183 -5.32 -9.63 1.54
CA THR A 183 -5.38 -9.78 2.99
C THR A 183 -6.77 -10.27 3.38
N ALA A 184 -6.86 -11.24 4.30
CA ALA A 184 -8.15 -11.66 4.81
C ALA A 184 -8.70 -10.56 5.71
N GLY A 185 -9.98 -10.22 5.58
CA GLY A 185 -10.56 -9.14 6.36
C GLY A 185 -11.96 -8.76 5.95
N ASP A 186 -12.46 -7.70 6.56
CA ASP A 186 -13.76 -7.13 6.24
C ASP A 186 -13.62 -6.09 5.13
N TYR A 187 -14.43 -6.25 4.10
CA TYR A 187 -14.50 -5.38 2.94
C TYR A 187 -15.90 -4.79 2.82
N LYS A 188 -15.99 -3.56 2.33
CA LYS A 188 -17.24 -2.95 1.92
C LYS A 188 -17.43 -3.24 0.45
N VAL A 189 -18.54 -3.86 0.09
CA VAL A 189 -18.94 -4.07 -1.31
C VAL A 189 -20.04 -3.09 -1.64
N LYS A 190 -19.83 -2.29 -2.69
CA LYS A 190 -20.80 -1.35 -3.24
C LYS A 190 -21.32 -1.90 -4.56
N TYR A 191 -22.58 -2.27 -4.60
CA TYR A 191 -23.27 -2.78 -5.78
C TYR A 191 -23.94 -1.62 -6.51
N ARG A 192 -23.48 -1.29 -7.72
CA ARG A 192 -24.07 -0.23 -8.54
C ARG A 192 -25.17 -0.82 -9.41
N VAL A 193 -26.44 -0.53 -9.07
CA VAL A 193 -27.61 -1.24 -9.62
C VAL A 193 -28.72 -0.29 -10.06
N ALA A 194 -29.58 -0.76 -10.96
CA ALA A 194 -30.80 -0.08 -11.42
C ALA A 194 -31.92 -1.10 -11.70
N GLY A 195 -33.19 -0.69 -11.80
CA GLY A 195 -34.30 -1.57 -12.20
C GLY A 195 -35.47 -1.62 -11.23
N ASN A 196 -36.25 -2.70 -11.26
CA ASN A 196 -37.46 -2.88 -10.44
C ASN A 196 -37.20 -3.53 -9.07
N GLY A 197 -35.92 -3.68 -8.69
CA GLY A 197 -35.46 -4.37 -7.50
C GLY A 197 -35.07 -5.82 -7.76
N GLY A 198 -34.66 -6.53 -6.73
CA GLY A 198 -34.26 -7.94 -6.85
C GLY A 198 -33.32 -8.37 -5.72
N ALA A 199 -32.70 -9.53 -5.88
CA ALA A 199 -31.72 -10.04 -4.94
C ALA A 199 -30.68 -10.94 -5.62
N ALA A 200 -29.46 -10.94 -5.09
CA ALA A 200 -28.38 -11.82 -5.52
C ALA A 200 -27.56 -12.32 -4.33
N ASN A 201 -26.87 -13.43 -4.54
CA ASN A 201 -25.81 -13.87 -3.65
C ASN A 201 -24.46 -13.51 -4.27
N LEU A 202 -23.53 -13.01 -3.45
CA LEU A 202 -22.12 -12.94 -3.79
C LEU A 202 -21.43 -14.17 -3.21
N LEU A 203 -20.67 -14.89 -4.03
CA LEU A 203 -19.93 -16.07 -3.61
C LEU A 203 -18.44 -15.90 -3.91
N LEU A 204 -17.57 -16.36 -3.02
CA LEU A 204 -16.12 -16.46 -3.26
C LEU A 204 -15.69 -17.91 -3.09
N GLY A 205 -15.06 -18.49 -4.12
CA GLY A 205 -14.66 -19.91 -4.12
C GLY A 205 -15.84 -20.87 -3.91
N GLY A 206 -17.05 -20.46 -4.33
CA GLY A 206 -18.28 -21.23 -4.16
C GLY A 206 -18.96 -21.10 -2.78
N GLN A 207 -18.40 -20.35 -1.84
CA GLN A 207 -19.05 -20.03 -0.56
C GLN A 207 -19.76 -18.69 -0.64
N THR A 208 -21.01 -18.61 -0.18
CA THR A 208 -21.74 -17.33 -0.09
C THR A 208 -21.10 -16.43 0.96
N VAL A 209 -20.64 -15.25 0.52
CA VAL A 209 -20.04 -14.20 1.36
C VAL A 209 -20.99 -13.02 1.57
N ASP A 210 -22.00 -12.86 0.71
CA ASP A 210 -23.03 -11.84 0.87
C ASP A 210 -24.38 -12.27 0.27
N GLN A 211 -25.46 -11.66 0.76
CA GLN A 211 -26.80 -11.75 0.21
C GLN A 211 -27.37 -10.34 0.07
N VAL A 212 -27.29 -9.77 -1.14
CA VAL A 212 -27.69 -8.40 -1.41
C VAL A 212 -29.13 -8.35 -1.90
N SER A 213 -29.91 -7.40 -1.37
CA SER A 213 -31.24 -7.03 -1.89
C SER A 213 -31.15 -5.66 -2.57
N MET A 214 -31.56 -5.59 -3.83
CA MET A 214 -31.57 -4.37 -4.62
C MET A 214 -32.92 -3.65 -4.51
N PRO A 215 -32.94 -2.33 -4.28
CA PRO A 215 -34.18 -1.56 -4.31
C PRO A 215 -34.68 -1.39 -5.74
N SER A 216 -35.99 -1.14 -5.89
CA SER A 216 -36.51 -0.56 -7.13
C SER A 216 -36.00 0.87 -7.28
N THR A 217 -35.52 1.21 -8.46
CA THR A 217 -35.20 2.57 -8.88
C THR A 217 -36.30 3.09 -9.82
N SER A 218 -36.18 4.33 -10.30
CA SER A 218 -37.19 4.94 -11.19
C SER A 218 -37.12 4.46 -12.64
N GLY A 219 -36.15 3.62 -12.99
CA GLY A 219 -35.96 3.08 -14.33
C GLY A 219 -34.75 2.14 -14.42
N TRP A 220 -34.65 1.40 -15.54
CA TRP A 220 -33.58 0.42 -15.80
C TRP A 220 -32.17 1.00 -15.93
N GLN A 221 -32.08 2.32 -16.06
CA GLN A 221 -30.85 3.08 -16.21
C GLN A 221 -30.78 4.23 -15.19
N ASP A 222 -31.65 4.19 -14.16
CA ASP A 222 -31.60 5.10 -13.02
C ASP A 222 -30.84 4.41 -11.88
N TRP A 223 -29.57 4.77 -11.74
CA TRP A 223 -28.60 4.04 -10.93
C TRP A 223 -28.58 4.47 -9.47
N THR A 224 -28.45 3.50 -8.57
CA THR A 224 -28.18 3.69 -7.15
C THR A 224 -27.10 2.72 -6.68
N THR A 225 -26.55 2.99 -5.50
CA THR A 225 -25.52 2.13 -4.89
C THR A 225 -26.07 1.50 -3.62
N VAL A 226 -25.98 0.18 -3.54
CA VAL A 226 -26.28 -0.60 -2.32
C VAL A 226 -24.95 -1.01 -1.70
N GLU A 227 -24.77 -0.79 -0.39
CA GLU A 227 -23.54 -1.16 0.31
C GLU A 227 -23.79 -2.34 1.25
N SER A 228 -22.82 -3.25 1.33
CA SER A 228 -22.78 -4.33 2.32
C SER A 228 -21.36 -4.49 2.86
N THR A 229 -21.22 -5.08 4.04
CA THR A 229 -19.93 -5.46 4.62
C THR A 229 -19.81 -6.98 4.57
N VAL A 230 -18.69 -7.47 4.02
CA VAL A 230 -18.42 -8.89 3.81
C VAL A 230 -17.06 -9.25 4.36
N THR A 231 -16.90 -10.45 4.90
CA THR A 231 -15.57 -10.96 5.30
C THR A 231 -15.01 -11.82 4.17
N LEU A 232 -13.87 -11.43 3.62
CA LEU A 232 -13.21 -12.15 2.53
C LEU A 232 -11.93 -12.84 3.03
N PRO A 233 -11.71 -14.14 2.72
CA PRO A 233 -10.41 -14.77 2.91
C PRO A 233 -9.38 -14.26 1.89
N ALA A 234 -8.11 -14.25 2.28
CA ALA A 234 -7.01 -13.97 1.35
C ALA A 234 -6.85 -15.06 0.29
N GLY A 235 -6.35 -14.67 -0.88
CA GLY A 235 -5.99 -15.55 -1.99
C GLY A 235 -6.72 -15.21 -3.28
N THR A 236 -6.32 -15.92 -4.35
CA THR A 236 -7.01 -15.88 -5.64
C THR A 236 -8.16 -16.87 -5.65
N ALA A 237 -9.35 -16.43 -6.05
CA ALA A 237 -10.55 -17.26 -6.12
C ALA A 237 -11.52 -16.76 -7.20
N THR A 238 -12.50 -17.59 -7.56
CA THR A 238 -13.64 -17.16 -8.37
C THR A 238 -14.62 -16.39 -7.49
N LEU A 239 -14.88 -15.14 -7.84
CA LEU A 239 -16.00 -14.35 -7.33
C LEU A 239 -17.20 -14.57 -8.25
N ARG A 240 -18.31 -15.07 -7.73
CA ARG A 240 -19.56 -15.24 -8.48
C ARG A 240 -20.62 -14.28 -7.97
N PHE A 241 -21.20 -13.54 -8.89
CA PHE A 241 -22.46 -12.83 -8.65
C PHE A 241 -23.61 -13.68 -9.19
N LEU A 242 -24.49 -14.18 -8.31
CA LEU A 242 -25.58 -15.09 -8.66
C LEU A 242 -26.93 -14.43 -8.40
N ALA A 243 -27.68 -14.11 -9.46
CA ALA A 243 -29.03 -13.59 -9.36
C ALA A 243 -29.96 -14.64 -8.73
N THR A 244 -30.60 -14.29 -7.61
CA THR A 244 -31.58 -15.15 -6.94
C THR A 244 -33.01 -14.80 -7.32
N THR A 245 -33.21 -13.57 -7.79
CA THR A 245 -34.44 -13.10 -8.44
C THR A 245 -34.07 -12.28 -9.67
N ALA A 246 -35.01 -12.14 -10.61
CA ALA A 246 -34.92 -11.16 -11.69
C ALA A 246 -35.07 -9.72 -11.17
N GLY A 247 -34.90 -8.74 -12.06
CA GLY A 247 -35.45 -7.39 -11.89
C GLY A 247 -34.43 -6.25 -11.77
N PHE A 248 -33.14 -6.54 -11.93
CA PHE A 248 -32.08 -5.53 -11.78
C PHE A 248 -31.09 -5.55 -12.96
N ASN A 249 -30.51 -4.39 -13.21
CA ASN A 249 -29.28 -4.19 -13.96
C ASN A 249 -28.13 -3.98 -12.96
N LEU A 250 -26.92 -4.38 -13.35
CA LEU A 250 -25.69 -4.22 -12.56
C LEU A 250 -24.61 -3.57 -13.42
N ASN A 251 -24.03 -2.48 -12.92
CA ASN A 251 -22.93 -1.78 -13.60
C ASN A 251 -21.58 -2.31 -13.10
N CYS A 252 -21.40 -2.35 -11.78
CA CYS A 252 -20.15 -2.81 -11.18
C CYS A 252 -20.33 -3.20 -9.70
N LEU A 253 -19.32 -3.87 -9.16
CA LEU A 253 -19.08 -3.99 -7.73
C LEU A 253 -17.81 -3.21 -7.41
N GLU A 254 -17.89 -2.18 -6.57
CA GLU A 254 -16.70 -1.57 -5.99
C GLU A 254 -16.44 -2.23 -4.64
N VAL A 255 -15.31 -2.91 -4.53
CA VAL A 255 -14.87 -3.51 -3.27
C VAL A 255 -13.85 -2.59 -2.65
N GLU A 256 -14.19 -2.02 -1.51
CA GLU A 256 -13.31 -1.19 -0.72
C GLU A 256 -12.84 -1.99 0.49
N GLU A 257 -11.56 -1.93 0.77
CA GLU A 257 -11.05 -2.42 2.04
C GLU A 257 -11.54 -1.44 3.09
N ILE A 258 -12.26 -1.97 4.07
CA ILE A 258 -12.52 -1.23 5.29
C ILE A 258 -11.14 -1.12 5.93
N ASN A 259 -10.68 0.09 6.28
CA ASN A 259 -9.39 0.42 6.92
C ASN A 259 -8.30 1.13 6.05
N THR A 260 -8.65 1.77 4.93
CA THR A 260 -7.63 2.33 3.99
C THR A 260 -7.26 3.80 4.15
N THR A 261 -7.83 4.57 5.08
CA THR A 261 -7.26 5.89 5.35
C THR A 261 -5.92 5.69 6.05
N PRO A 262 -4.79 6.09 5.46
CA PRO A 262 -3.51 6.03 6.16
C PRO A 262 -3.65 6.84 7.46
N PHE A 263 -3.60 6.12 8.57
CA PHE A 263 -3.55 6.65 9.90
C PHE A 263 -2.09 6.72 10.30
N TYR A 264 -1.72 7.88 10.82
CA TYR A 264 -0.46 8.08 11.49
C TYR A 264 -0.73 8.99 12.68
N GLN A 265 -0.34 8.55 13.87
CA GLN A 265 -0.35 9.36 15.07
C GLN A 265 0.98 9.21 15.79
N LYS A 266 1.68 10.33 15.96
CA LYS A 266 2.80 10.45 16.90
C LYS A 266 2.28 10.93 18.25
N ILE A 267 2.70 10.27 19.32
CA ILE A 267 2.34 10.55 20.71
C ILE A 267 3.63 10.79 21.47
N GLU A 268 3.87 12.01 21.92
CA GLU A 268 5.05 12.32 22.73
C GLU A 268 4.95 11.58 24.08
N ALA A 269 6.04 10.99 24.57
CA ALA A 269 6.00 10.14 25.77
C ALA A 269 5.55 10.94 27.00
N GLU A 270 5.90 12.22 27.08
CA GLU A 270 5.47 13.15 28.14
C GLU A 270 3.99 13.54 28.07
N SER A 271 3.28 13.17 27.01
CA SER A 271 1.85 13.48 26.81
C SER A 271 0.89 12.43 27.40
N TYR A 272 1.38 11.61 28.34
CA TYR A 272 0.52 10.68 29.06
C TYR A 272 -0.65 11.41 29.76
N SER A 273 -1.81 10.77 29.75
CA SER A 273 -3.00 11.24 30.49
C SER A 273 -2.92 10.91 31.98
N GLN A 274 -2.26 9.81 32.32
CA GLN A 274 -2.02 9.32 33.67
C GLN A 274 -0.70 8.55 33.68
N MET A 275 0.01 8.59 34.81
CA MET A 275 1.22 7.81 35.00
C MET A 275 1.45 7.44 36.46
N SER A 276 2.39 6.53 36.69
CA SER A 276 2.99 6.26 37.99
C SER A 276 4.49 6.02 37.87
N GLY A 277 5.27 6.67 38.74
CA GLY A 277 6.70 6.39 38.97
C GLY A 277 7.69 7.09 38.03
N VAL A 278 7.26 7.43 36.81
CA VAL A 278 8.14 8.02 35.80
C VAL A 278 8.48 9.50 36.01
N GLN A 279 9.59 9.95 35.44
CA GLN A 279 10.01 11.36 35.43
C GLN A 279 10.34 11.85 34.02
N LEU A 280 10.38 13.17 33.84
CA LEU A 280 10.73 13.81 32.58
C LEU A 280 12.14 14.41 32.64
N GLU A 281 12.86 14.34 31.52
CA GLU A 281 14.11 15.07 31.27
C GLU A 281 14.14 15.69 29.88
N ASN A 282 15.14 16.53 29.61
CA ASN A 282 15.34 17.09 28.28
C ASN A 282 15.78 15.99 27.31
N CYS A 283 15.09 15.90 26.18
CA CYS A 283 15.46 14.98 25.12
C CYS A 283 16.51 15.59 24.19
N SER A 284 17.54 14.80 23.87
CA SER A 284 18.58 15.17 22.89
C SER A 284 18.39 14.55 21.51
N ASP A 285 17.29 13.82 21.29
CA ASP A 285 16.92 13.27 19.98
C ASP A 285 16.56 14.39 18.98
N ALA A 286 16.43 14.02 17.71
CA ALA A 286 15.96 14.93 16.67
C ALA A 286 14.56 15.47 17.02
N GLY A 287 14.43 16.80 17.06
CA GLY A 287 13.20 17.50 17.48
C GLY A 287 13.26 18.10 18.89
N GLY A 288 14.19 17.65 19.75
CA GLY A 288 14.28 18.10 21.14
C GLY A 288 13.05 17.69 21.97
N GLY A 289 12.64 18.54 22.92
CA GLY A 289 11.47 18.28 23.78
C GLY A 289 11.82 17.63 25.11
N GLN A 290 10.87 16.91 25.70
CA GLN A 290 11.13 16.08 26.88
C GLN A 290 11.06 14.60 26.49
N ASN A 291 11.71 13.74 27.26
CA ASN A 291 11.48 12.30 27.21
C ASN A 291 11.07 11.80 28.59
N VAL A 292 10.45 10.63 28.62
CA VAL A 292 10.25 9.88 29.85
C VAL A 292 11.53 9.12 30.20
N GLY A 293 11.92 9.17 31.47
CA GLY A 293 13.03 8.42 32.04
C GLY A 293 12.77 8.06 33.50
N TRP A 294 13.80 7.55 34.18
CA TRP A 294 13.71 6.97 35.54
C TRP A 294 12.59 5.92 35.65
N VAL A 295 12.37 5.16 34.58
CA VAL A 295 11.38 4.09 34.58
C VAL A 295 11.90 2.93 35.43
N ASP A 296 11.12 2.53 36.43
CA ASP A 296 11.35 1.39 37.31
C ASP A 296 10.32 0.27 37.05
N ALA A 297 10.60 -0.93 37.59
CA ALA A 297 9.66 -2.04 37.52
C ALA A 297 8.35 -1.70 38.27
N GLY A 298 7.22 -1.81 37.58
CA GLY A 298 5.90 -1.48 38.10
C GLY A 298 5.37 -0.11 37.68
N ASP A 299 6.21 0.72 37.06
CA ASP A 299 5.81 2.01 36.52
C ASP A 299 4.91 1.85 35.28
N TRP A 300 4.06 2.85 35.05
CA TRP A 300 3.14 2.80 33.92
C TRP A 300 2.72 4.18 33.43
N MET A 301 2.26 4.23 32.18
CA MET A 301 1.73 5.42 31.50
C MET A 301 0.49 5.05 30.67
N ILE A 302 -0.50 5.95 30.57
CA ILE A 302 -1.70 5.78 29.76
C ILE A 302 -1.81 6.87 28.70
N TYR A 303 -1.98 6.45 27.45
CA TYR A 303 -2.12 7.29 26.26
C TYR A 303 -3.48 7.08 25.61
N PRO A 304 -4.38 8.09 25.64
CA PRO A 304 -5.64 8.03 24.92
C PRO A 304 -5.40 8.22 23.41
N VAL A 305 -5.98 7.35 22.60
CA VAL A 305 -5.94 7.41 21.14
C VAL A 305 -7.36 7.26 20.60
N ASP A 306 -7.63 7.81 19.41
CA ASP A 306 -8.89 7.60 18.71
C ASP A 306 -8.58 6.96 17.37
N LEU A 307 -8.80 5.64 17.30
CA LEU A 307 -8.41 4.86 16.13
C LEU A 307 -9.53 4.90 15.10
N PRO A 308 -9.26 5.34 13.86
CA PRO A 308 -10.30 5.49 12.85
C PRO A 308 -10.98 4.17 12.45
N PHE A 309 -10.34 3.04 12.73
CA PHE A 309 -10.84 1.71 12.38
C PHE A 309 -10.25 0.62 13.29
N ALA A 310 -10.83 -0.58 13.21
CA ALA A 310 -10.30 -1.76 13.88
C ALA A 310 -9.37 -2.50 12.91
N GLY A 311 -8.27 -3.06 13.37
CA GLY A 311 -7.35 -3.82 12.54
C GLY A 311 -5.93 -3.80 13.05
N ASP A 312 -5.02 -4.20 12.17
CA ASP A 312 -3.59 -4.24 12.48
C ASP A 312 -2.97 -2.85 12.37
N TYR A 313 -2.26 -2.46 13.42
CA TYR A 313 -1.47 -1.25 13.48
C TYR A 313 -0.01 -1.60 13.75
N THR A 314 0.89 -0.96 13.02
CA THR A 314 2.30 -0.88 13.37
C THR A 314 2.46 0.13 14.49
N VAL A 315 3.05 -0.31 15.60
CA VAL A 315 3.38 0.57 16.73
C VAL A 315 4.90 0.63 16.86
N SER A 316 5.43 1.84 16.90
CA SER A 316 6.87 2.11 17.00
C SER A 316 7.16 2.91 18.26
N TYR A 317 8.26 2.59 18.94
CA TYR A 317 8.72 3.25 20.16
C TYR A 317 10.11 3.81 19.92
N ARG A 318 10.28 5.11 20.13
CA ARG A 318 11.60 5.74 20.12
C ARG A 318 12.22 5.66 21.51
N VAL A 319 13.15 4.74 21.69
CA VAL A 319 13.71 4.36 22.99
C VAL A 319 15.21 4.56 23.08
N ALA A 320 15.72 4.77 24.29
CA ALA A 320 17.13 4.78 24.61
C ALA A 320 17.41 3.90 25.83
N SER A 321 18.52 3.18 25.84
CA SER A 321 18.93 2.35 26.99
C SER A 321 20.44 2.23 27.03
N GLN A 322 21.06 2.63 28.15
CA GLN A 322 22.51 2.57 28.29
C GLN A 322 23.07 1.14 28.33
N ASN A 323 22.34 0.22 28.95
CA ASN A 323 22.81 -1.14 29.22
C ASN A 323 21.91 -2.23 28.63
N GLY A 324 20.80 -1.86 27.97
CA GLY A 324 19.71 -2.78 27.65
C GLY A 324 18.96 -3.23 28.91
N GLY A 325 18.19 -4.32 28.79
CA GLY A 325 17.51 -4.96 29.91
C GLY A 325 16.18 -4.31 30.32
N GLY A 326 15.77 -3.25 29.63
CA GLY A 326 14.41 -2.73 29.70
C GLY A 326 13.41 -3.76 29.17
N HIS A 327 12.22 -3.78 29.77
CA HIS A 327 11.12 -4.66 29.35
C HIS A 327 9.80 -4.04 29.76
N PHE A 328 8.94 -3.79 28.78
CA PHE A 328 7.60 -3.29 29.02
C PHE A 328 6.59 -4.01 28.13
N ARG A 329 5.31 -3.93 28.46
CA ARG A 329 4.23 -4.32 27.54
C ARG A 329 3.49 -3.12 27.00
N LEU A 330 2.94 -3.29 25.80
CA LEU A 330 1.79 -2.52 25.35
C LEU A 330 0.53 -3.25 25.78
N ASP A 331 -0.39 -2.52 26.39
CA ASP A 331 -1.71 -3.03 26.73
C ASP A 331 -2.83 -2.07 26.31
N ALA A 332 -4.05 -2.57 26.27
CA ALA A 332 -5.27 -1.80 26.02
C ALA A 332 -6.24 -1.96 27.20
N ASN A 333 -7.22 -1.03 27.26
CA ASN A 333 -8.25 -1.00 28.29
C ASN A 333 -7.65 -1.02 29.71
N ALA A 334 -6.68 -0.13 29.94
CA ALA A 334 -5.99 0.05 31.23
C ALA A 334 -5.40 -1.26 31.80
N GLY A 335 -4.63 -2.00 31.00
CA GLY A 335 -3.95 -3.22 31.44
C GLY A 335 -4.76 -4.51 31.36
N SER A 336 -6.03 -4.47 30.93
CA SER A 336 -6.86 -5.68 30.87
C SER A 336 -6.59 -6.55 29.64
N VAL A 337 -6.05 -5.99 28.57
CA VAL A 337 -5.68 -6.70 27.35
C VAL A 337 -4.20 -6.46 27.07
N ILE A 338 -3.36 -7.48 27.21
CA ILE A 338 -1.94 -7.40 26.81
C ILE A 338 -1.88 -7.60 25.30
N LEU A 339 -1.33 -6.62 24.59
CA LEU A 339 -1.22 -6.64 23.13
C LEU A 339 0.10 -7.29 22.70
N ASP A 340 1.21 -6.87 23.32
CA ASP A 340 2.53 -7.47 23.10
C ASP A 340 3.55 -7.00 24.15
N GLU A 341 4.72 -7.65 24.19
CA GLU A 341 5.87 -7.28 25.03
C GLU A 341 7.02 -6.72 24.18
N VAL A 342 7.66 -5.66 24.68
CA VAL A 342 8.72 -4.92 24.00
C VAL A 342 9.99 -4.91 24.84
N TYR A 343 11.12 -5.16 24.17
CA TYR A 343 12.44 -5.26 24.78
C TYR A 343 13.38 -4.20 24.18
N PRO A 344 13.48 -3.00 24.78
CA PRO A 344 14.41 -1.97 24.34
C PRO A 344 15.85 -2.48 24.19
N PRO A 345 16.49 -2.29 23.02
CA PRO A 345 17.87 -2.70 22.80
C PRO A 345 18.83 -1.82 23.60
N ASN A 346 20.05 -2.31 23.81
CA ASN A 346 21.14 -1.47 24.29
C ASN A 346 21.54 -0.47 23.18
N THR A 347 21.29 0.82 23.42
CA THR A 347 21.61 1.92 22.50
C THR A 347 22.94 2.61 22.82
N GLY A 348 23.64 2.17 23.87
CA GLY A 348 24.94 2.71 24.28
C GLY A 348 24.87 4.03 25.07
N GLY A 349 23.67 4.52 25.41
CA GLY A 349 23.48 5.71 26.24
C GLY A 349 22.02 6.05 26.49
N TRP A 350 21.73 6.75 27.59
CA TRP A 350 20.37 7.20 27.97
C TRP A 350 19.73 8.21 27.02
N GLN A 351 20.54 8.72 26.11
CA GLN A 351 20.21 9.76 25.15
C GLN A 351 20.67 9.37 23.73
N ASN A 352 20.99 8.09 23.54
CA ASN A 352 21.23 7.50 22.22
C ASN A 352 19.97 6.74 21.83
N TRP A 353 19.34 7.12 20.73
CA TRP A 353 17.97 6.72 20.45
C TRP A 353 17.89 5.71 19.29
N GLN A 354 17.08 4.67 19.48
CA GLN A 354 16.72 3.68 18.45
C GLN A 354 15.20 3.51 18.42
N THR A 355 14.68 3.10 17.26
CA THR A 355 13.25 2.81 17.11
C THR A 355 13.05 1.30 17.15
N VAL A 356 12.09 0.85 17.97
CA VAL A 356 11.64 -0.55 18.03
C VAL A 356 10.20 -0.60 17.56
N THR A 357 9.85 -1.58 16.74
CA THR A 357 8.56 -1.65 16.05
C THR A 357 7.96 -3.05 16.13
N HIS A 358 6.64 -3.13 16.23
CA HIS A 358 5.87 -4.38 16.14
C HIS A 358 4.46 -4.11 15.57
N THR A 359 3.67 -5.17 15.35
CA THR A 359 2.30 -5.08 14.86
C THR A 359 1.33 -5.62 15.89
N VAL A 360 0.25 -4.88 16.14
CA VAL A 360 -0.81 -5.25 17.10
C VAL A 360 -2.19 -5.05 16.48
N ASN A 361 -3.15 -5.87 16.87
CA ASN A 361 -4.54 -5.72 16.45
C ASN A 361 -5.31 -4.86 17.47
N LEU A 362 -5.91 -3.75 17.02
CA LEU A 362 -6.62 -2.80 17.87
C LEU A 362 -8.06 -2.57 17.39
N PRO A 363 -9.03 -2.35 18.30
CA PRO A 363 -10.39 -1.97 17.91
C PRO A 363 -10.50 -0.48 17.53
N ALA A 364 -11.53 -0.15 16.73
CA ALA A 364 -11.84 1.21 16.34
C ALA A 364 -12.32 2.08 17.52
N GLY A 365 -12.25 3.39 17.32
CA GLY A 365 -12.73 4.42 18.22
C GLY A 365 -11.77 4.72 19.37
N PRO A 366 -12.26 5.41 20.43
CA PRO A 366 -11.44 5.81 21.56
C PRO A 366 -10.88 4.60 22.33
N GLN A 367 -9.55 4.52 22.43
CA GLN A 367 -8.82 3.52 23.20
C GLN A 367 -7.90 4.20 24.22
N ASN A 368 -7.65 3.51 25.33
CA ASN A 368 -6.60 3.87 26.29
C ASN A 368 -5.50 2.82 26.21
N LEU A 369 -4.40 3.17 25.52
CA LEU A 369 -3.23 2.32 25.43
C LEU A 369 -2.33 2.55 26.65
N GLY A 370 -1.88 1.47 27.27
CA GLY A 370 -0.99 1.47 28.42
C GLY A 370 0.40 0.98 28.07
N ILE A 371 1.40 1.63 28.65
CA ILE A 371 2.75 1.07 28.77
C ILE A 371 2.94 0.68 30.22
N TYR A 372 3.27 -0.58 30.48
CA TYR A 372 3.60 -1.08 31.82
C TYR A 372 5.01 -1.67 31.82
N ALA A 373 5.89 -1.15 32.68
CA ALA A 373 7.26 -1.60 32.79
C ALA A 373 7.37 -2.83 33.70
N TYR A 374 7.77 -3.97 33.14
CA TYR A 374 8.20 -5.14 33.93
C TYR A 374 9.59 -4.94 34.52
N ALA A 375 10.45 -4.23 33.79
CA ALA A 375 11.76 -3.82 34.23
C ALA A 375 12.07 -2.41 33.72
N GLY A 376 12.68 -1.62 34.60
CA GLY A 376 13.29 -0.34 34.23
C GLY A 376 14.48 -0.50 33.28
N GLY A 377 15.22 0.57 33.04
CA GLY A 377 16.43 0.50 32.21
C GLY A 377 16.26 1.05 30.80
N PHE A 378 15.21 1.83 30.55
CA PHE A 378 15.00 2.50 29.28
C PHE A 378 14.41 3.91 29.48
N ASN A 379 14.64 4.76 28.49
CA ASN A 379 13.96 6.03 28.27
C ASN A 379 13.05 5.89 27.05
N LEU A 380 11.94 6.62 27.04
CA LEU A 380 10.98 6.66 25.94
C LEU A 380 10.78 8.11 25.51
N ASN A 381 10.98 8.39 24.22
CA ASN A 381 10.78 9.72 23.63
C ASN A 381 9.36 9.87 23.08
N TYR A 382 8.94 8.96 22.20
CA TYR A 382 7.60 8.98 21.61
C TYR A 382 7.14 7.60 21.17
N ILE A 383 5.84 7.50 20.93
CA ILE A 383 5.15 6.35 20.33
C ILE A 383 4.57 6.79 18.99
N GLU A 384 4.73 5.99 17.94
CA GLU A 384 4.06 6.20 16.65
C GLU A 384 3.14 5.02 16.37
N ILE A 385 1.92 5.31 15.93
CA ILE A 385 0.92 4.31 15.54
C ILE A 385 0.55 4.56 14.10
N SER A 386 0.67 3.56 13.23
CA SER A 386 0.28 3.66 11.83
C SER A 386 -0.31 2.37 11.29
N ASN A 387 -1.12 2.45 10.24
CA ASN A 387 -1.62 1.28 9.49
C ASN A 387 -1.03 1.22 8.07
N GLY A 388 0.02 2.00 7.80
CA GLY A 388 0.36 2.49 6.46
C GLY A 388 1.67 2.01 5.86
N ALA A 389 2.29 0.93 6.33
CA ALA A 389 3.26 0.23 5.49
C ALA A 389 2.50 -0.81 4.67
N SER A 390 1.89 -0.36 3.57
CA SER A 390 1.35 -1.27 2.56
C SER A 390 2.52 -2.10 2.03
N GLN A 391 2.64 -3.33 2.54
CA GLN A 391 3.54 -4.33 1.96
C GLN A 391 3.07 -4.59 0.52
N ARG A 392 4.01 -4.90 -0.37
CA ARG A 392 3.69 -5.26 -1.75
C ARG A 392 2.76 -6.47 -1.74
N ASN A 393 1.52 -6.24 -2.16
CA ASN A 393 0.44 -7.23 -2.08
C ASN A 393 0.52 -8.30 -3.18
N PHE A 394 1.58 -8.28 -3.98
CA PHE A 394 1.84 -9.24 -5.04
C PHE A 394 2.92 -10.24 -4.64
N ALA A 395 2.49 -11.42 -4.20
CA ALA A 395 3.33 -12.59 -4.33
C ALA A 395 3.51 -12.87 -5.83
N PRO A 396 4.76 -13.05 -6.33
CA PRO A 396 4.98 -13.50 -7.69
C PRO A 396 4.22 -14.82 -7.91
N GLN A 397 3.28 -14.84 -8.86
CA GLN A 397 2.63 -16.09 -9.25
C GLN A 397 3.67 -17.04 -9.86
N ALA A 398 3.36 -18.34 -9.85
CA ALA A 398 4.18 -19.36 -10.52
C ALA A 398 4.58 -18.87 -11.92
N GLU A 399 5.86 -18.99 -12.24
CA GLU A 399 6.44 -18.49 -13.49
C GLU A 399 5.56 -18.89 -14.67
N LEU A 400 4.91 -17.90 -15.30
CA LEU A 400 4.25 -18.13 -16.58
C LEU A 400 5.38 -18.37 -17.58
N ASP A 401 5.47 -19.60 -18.06
CA ASP A 401 6.27 -19.97 -19.21
C ASP A 401 5.61 -19.34 -20.45
N LEU A 402 5.76 -18.01 -20.58
CA LEU A 402 5.18 -17.25 -21.68
C LEU A 402 5.84 -17.75 -22.97
N PRO A 403 5.07 -18.13 -24.00
CA PRO A 403 5.65 -18.48 -25.30
C PRO A 403 6.38 -17.25 -25.83
N SER A 404 7.71 -17.27 -25.74
CA SER A 404 8.69 -16.27 -26.15
C SER A 404 8.11 -15.00 -26.79
N ARG A 405 7.45 -14.14 -26.00
CA ARG A 405 7.44 -12.70 -26.30
C ARG A 405 8.73 -12.21 -25.67
N THR A 406 9.75 -12.06 -26.50
CA THR A 406 11.09 -11.58 -26.11
C THR A 406 10.95 -10.27 -25.34
N VAL A 407 11.09 -10.32 -24.02
CA VAL A 407 11.47 -9.15 -23.23
C VAL A 407 12.78 -8.69 -23.83
N SER A 408 12.74 -7.56 -24.54
CA SER A 408 13.90 -7.01 -25.21
C SER A 408 14.44 -5.92 -24.30
N VAL A 409 15.59 -6.18 -23.70
CA VAL A 409 16.34 -5.20 -22.93
C VAL A 409 17.24 -4.45 -23.91
N PHE A 410 17.07 -3.13 -23.96
CA PHE A 410 17.87 -2.29 -24.83
C PHE A 410 18.85 -1.46 -23.99
N PRO A 411 20.12 -1.31 -24.40
CA PRO A 411 20.94 -0.22 -23.91
C PRO A 411 20.33 1.11 -24.38
N ASN A 412 20.37 2.14 -23.54
CA ASN A 412 19.85 3.46 -23.90
C ASN A 412 20.57 3.99 -25.17
N PRO A 413 19.86 4.46 -26.21
CA PRO A 413 20.51 5.28 -27.22
C PRO A 413 21.08 6.55 -26.57
N SER A 414 22.40 6.73 -26.65
CA SER A 414 23.00 8.02 -26.33
C SER A 414 22.35 9.10 -27.19
N ALA A 415 21.86 10.17 -26.55
CA ALA A 415 21.48 11.40 -27.24
C ALA A 415 22.66 12.00 -28.01
#